data_AF-A0A330LLI4-F1
#
_entry.id   AF-A0A330LLI4-F1
#
_cell.length_a   1.000
_cell.length_b   1.000
_cell.length_c   1.000
_cell.angle_alpha   90.00
_cell.angle_beta   90.00
_cell.angle_gamma   90.00
#
_symmetry.space_group_name_H-M   'P 1'
#
loop_
_entity.id
_entity.type
_entity.pdbx_description
1 polymer ?
#
loop_
_entity_poly.entity_id
_entity_poly.type
_entity_poly.pdbx_seq_one_letter_code
_entity_poly.pdbx_strand_id
1 'polypeptide(L)'
;MKQCFTFLTMCLVAFSSLAAESSDRTEQKGYTETKYPIVLVHGLFGFDSIVGVQYFYGIPRTLTRSGAVVYVAQVSATNRTEERGEQLLTQIEQILAATGADKVNLIGHSHGGPTARYVASVAPQYVASVTSIGGVNKGSIIIDIIRKEVPEGSISEALAVTITAGFSNLINFLSGGGDLPQDPIAALESLTTKRSLEFNQSYPEGIPTTACGEGEYLADNGVYYYSWSGSANFTNLLDPLDAALVLIGIGFSEPNDGVVSACSSHLGKVIRDDYKMNHVDEINHTFGIHHLFEADPKTLYRQHANRLQLQGL
;
A
#
# COMPACT_ATOMS: atom_id res chain seq x y z
N MET A 1 -67.00 11.73 -77.98
CA MET A 1 -67.16 12.01 -76.54
C MET A 1 -66.24 11.00 -75.82
N LYS A 2 -65.02 11.40 -75.41
CA LYS A 2 -64.66 11.88 -74.04
C LYS A 2 -65.00 10.79 -73.00
N GLN A 3 -64.11 10.20 -72.18
CA GLN A 3 -62.79 10.52 -71.58
C GLN A 3 -62.13 9.17 -71.18
N CYS A 4 -60.85 8.87 -71.44
CA CYS A 4 -59.63 9.27 -70.72
C CYS A 4 -59.73 9.21 -69.18
N PHE A 5 -59.22 8.14 -68.55
CA PHE A 5 -58.77 8.18 -67.16
C PHE A 5 -57.40 7.53 -67.00
N THR A 6 -56.58 8.25 -66.27
CA THR A 6 -55.12 8.21 -66.22
C THR A 6 -54.63 7.37 -65.05
N PHE A 7 -53.47 6.76 -65.25
CA PHE A 7 -52.58 6.09 -64.30
C PHE A 7 -52.41 6.79 -62.93
N LEU A 8 -52.27 6.00 -61.86
CA LEU A 8 -51.25 6.23 -60.82
C LEU A 8 -50.95 4.95 -60.02
N THR A 9 -49.91 4.21 -60.44
CA THR A 9 -49.36 3.10 -59.65
C THR A 9 -48.28 3.67 -58.72
N MET A 10 -48.57 3.70 -57.43
CA MET A 10 -47.68 4.24 -56.39
C MET A 10 -46.64 3.17 -56.01
N CYS A 11 -45.41 3.29 -56.53
CA CYS A 11 -44.27 2.50 -56.08
C CYS A 11 -43.79 3.02 -54.71
N LEU A 12 -44.08 2.28 -53.63
CA LEU A 12 -43.43 2.46 -52.33
C LEU A 12 -42.03 1.83 -52.39
N VAL A 13 -41.01 2.66 -52.53
CA VAL A 13 -39.62 2.27 -52.29
C VAL A 13 -39.38 2.32 -50.79
N ALA A 14 -39.35 1.16 -50.14
CA ALA A 14 -38.93 1.04 -48.76
C ALA A 14 -37.39 1.20 -48.69
N PHE A 15 -36.94 2.38 -48.26
CA PHE A 15 -35.56 2.58 -47.84
C PHE A 15 -35.35 1.88 -46.49
N SER A 16 -34.87 0.64 -46.51
CA SER A 16 -34.32 -0.01 -45.34
C SER A 16 -32.95 0.59 -45.05
N SER A 17 -32.90 1.57 -44.16
CA SER A 17 -31.67 2.05 -43.54
C SER A 17 -31.11 0.96 -42.64
N LEU A 18 -30.14 0.18 -43.13
CA LEU A 18 -29.25 -0.58 -42.27
C LEU A 18 -28.35 0.43 -41.55
N ALA A 19 -28.74 0.81 -40.33
CA ALA A 19 -27.80 1.38 -39.39
C ALA A 19 -26.78 0.29 -39.06
N ALA A 20 -25.55 0.45 -39.52
CA ALA A 20 -24.44 -0.32 -39.02
C ALA A 20 -24.28 0.06 -37.54
N GLU A 21 -24.74 -0.80 -36.63
CA GLU A 21 -24.36 -0.72 -35.22
C GLU A 21 -22.86 -1.01 -35.18
N SER A 22 -22.05 0.06 -35.17
CA SER A 22 -20.68 -0.07 -34.72
C SER A 22 -20.74 -0.50 -33.26
N SER A 23 -20.48 -1.78 -33.00
CA SER A 23 -20.23 -2.28 -31.64
C SER A 23 -18.87 -1.78 -31.15
N ASP A 24 -18.67 -0.46 -31.16
CA ASP A 24 -17.60 0.15 -30.38
C ASP A 24 -18.12 0.25 -28.95
N ARG A 25 -18.26 -0.93 -28.31
CA ARG A 25 -18.32 -0.98 -26.86
C ARG A 25 -16.94 -0.51 -26.43
N THR A 26 -16.82 0.78 -26.18
CA THR A 26 -15.85 1.30 -25.23
C THR A 26 -16.13 0.54 -23.95
N GLU A 27 -15.36 -0.52 -23.71
CA GLU A 27 -15.40 -1.29 -22.48
C GLU A 27 -15.08 -0.28 -21.38
N GLN A 28 -16.12 0.20 -20.69
CA GLN A 28 -15.96 1.22 -19.68
C GLN A 28 -15.20 0.60 -18.52
N LYS A 29 -13.88 0.79 -18.53
CA LYS A 29 -13.02 0.33 -17.45
C LYS A 29 -13.50 0.91 -16.13
N GLY A 30 -13.52 0.07 -15.11
CA GLY A 30 -13.80 0.49 -13.74
C GLY A 30 -12.79 1.54 -13.25
N TYR A 31 -13.21 2.38 -12.31
CA TYR A 31 -12.38 3.49 -11.78
C TYR A 31 -11.02 3.06 -11.21
N THR A 32 -10.89 1.81 -10.76
CA THR A 32 -9.64 1.25 -10.21
C THR A 32 -9.11 0.07 -11.03
N GLU A 33 -9.59 -0.10 -12.26
CA GLU A 33 -9.21 -1.21 -13.14
C GLU A 33 -7.84 -0.96 -13.78
N THR A 34 -6.78 -1.31 -13.04
CA THR A 34 -5.39 -1.28 -13.50
C THR A 34 -5.11 -2.36 -14.54
N LYS A 35 -4.11 -2.14 -15.39
CA LYS A 35 -3.62 -3.13 -16.37
C LYS A 35 -3.06 -4.36 -15.67
N TYR A 36 -2.30 -4.17 -14.60
CA TYR A 36 -1.68 -5.23 -13.82
C TYR A 36 -2.39 -5.42 -12.46
N PRO A 37 -2.48 -6.66 -11.94
CA PRO A 37 -3.08 -6.91 -10.63
C PRO A 37 -2.40 -6.10 -9.52
N ILE A 38 -3.17 -5.67 -8.53
CA ILE A 38 -2.68 -5.03 -7.31
C ILE A 38 -2.40 -6.12 -6.27
N VAL A 39 -1.20 -6.12 -5.69
CA VAL A 39 -0.82 -7.01 -4.59
C VAL A 39 -0.54 -6.17 -3.35
N LEU A 40 -1.36 -6.37 -2.31
CA LEU A 40 -1.22 -5.68 -1.03
C LEU A 40 -0.27 -6.48 -0.12
N VAL A 41 0.74 -5.81 0.43
CA VAL A 41 1.80 -6.41 1.26
C VAL A 41 1.74 -5.81 2.66
N HIS A 42 1.38 -6.63 3.65
CA HIS A 42 1.21 -6.16 5.02
C HIS A 42 2.55 -5.84 5.72
N GLY A 43 2.49 -5.11 6.83
CA GLY A 43 3.64 -4.74 7.64
C GLY A 43 4.07 -5.80 8.65
N LEU A 44 4.85 -5.36 9.65
CA LEU A 44 5.24 -6.17 10.82
C LEU A 44 3.98 -6.59 11.60
N PHE A 45 3.97 -7.82 12.09
CA PHE A 45 2.84 -8.48 12.74
C PHE A 45 1.60 -8.62 11.85
N GLY A 46 1.66 -8.25 10.57
CA GLY A 46 0.50 -8.30 9.70
C GLY A 46 -0.03 -9.71 9.47
N PHE A 47 -1.30 -9.75 9.10
CA PHE A 47 -2.13 -10.93 8.87
C PHE A 47 -3.05 -10.63 7.69
N ASP A 48 -3.63 -11.61 7.02
CA ASP A 48 -4.73 -11.35 6.08
C ASP A 48 -6.09 -11.38 6.76
N SER A 49 -6.37 -12.33 7.67
CA SER A 49 -7.55 -12.20 8.54
C SER A 49 -7.45 -12.85 9.91
N ILE A 50 -7.85 -12.11 10.96
CA ILE A 50 -8.05 -12.60 12.32
C ILE A 50 -9.54 -12.47 12.66
N VAL A 51 -10.24 -13.59 12.86
CA VAL A 51 -11.68 -13.62 13.24
C VAL A 51 -12.55 -12.76 12.29
N GLY A 52 -12.26 -12.79 10.99
CA GLY A 52 -13.00 -12.04 9.95
C GLY A 52 -12.60 -10.57 9.78
N VAL A 53 -11.65 -10.08 10.59
CA VAL A 53 -11.06 -8.74 10.45
C VAL A 53 -9.87 -8.83 9.50
N GLN A 54 -9.79 -7.94 8.51
CA GLN A 54 -8.68 -7.89 7.55
C GLN A 54 -7.71 -6.77 7.92
N TYR A 55 -6.40 -7.01 7.78
CA TYR A 55 -5.36 -5.98 8.01
C TYR A 55 -5.56 -4.74 7.14
N PHE A 56 -5.85 -4.93 5.85
CA PHE A 56 -6.28 -3.84 4.97
C PHE A 56 -7.79 -3.68 5.07
N TYR A 57 -8.28 -3.03 6.13
CA TYR A 57 -9.70 -3.09 6.52
C TYR A 57 -10.64 -2.49 5.47
N GLY A 58 -11.34 -3.35 4.72
CA GLY A 58 -12.29 -2.96 3.67
C GLY A 58 -11.65 -2.39 2.39
N ILE A 59 -10.32 -2.30 2.33
CA ILE A 59 -9.59 -1.78 1.17
C ILE A 59 -9.67 -2.74 -0.04
N PRO A 60 -9.39 -4.06 0.08
CA PRO A 60 -9.51 -4.98 -1.05
C PRO A 60 -10.90 -4.97 -1.67
N ARG A 61 -11.94 -4.97 -0.83
CA ARG A 61 -13.34 -4.89 -1.28
C ARG A 61 -13.63 -3.56 -1.98
N THR A 62 -13.06 -2.46 -1.52
CA THR A 62 -13.30 -1.14 -2.11
C THR A 62 -12.63 -0.99 -3.47
N LEU A 63 -11.44 -1.56 -3.65
CA LEU A 63 -10.74 -1.61 -4.93
C LEU A 63 -11.44 -2.56 -5.92
N THR A 64 -11.74 -3.79 -5.52
CA THR A 64 -12.41 -4.78 -6.39
C THR A 64 -13.78 -4.33 -6.89
N ARG A 65 -14.58 -3.63 -6.05
CA ARG A 65 -15.88 -3.05 -6.45
C ARG A 65 -15.77 -1.99 -7.56
N SER A 66 -14.57 -1.52 -7.89
CA SER A 66 -14.33 -0.56 -8.97
C SER A 66 -13.41 -1.10 -10.06
N GLY A 67 -13.26 -2.43 -10.14
CA GLY A 67 -12.64 -3.11 -11.28
C GLY A 67 -11.21 -3.60 -11.06
N ALA A 68 -10.59 -3.30 -9.91
CA ALA A 68 -9.24 -3.81 -9.64
C ALA A 68 -9.25 -5.33 -9.43
N VAL A 69 -8.27 -6.03 -10.00
CA VAL A 69 -7.90 -7.38 -9.54
C VAL A 69 -6.95 -7.22 -8.36
N VAL A 70 -7.31 -7.73 -7.18
CA VAL A 70 -6.56 -7.51 -5.94
C VAL A 70 -6.22 -8.83 -5.27
N TYR A 71 -4.95 -8.98 -4.90
CA TYR A 71 -4.43 -10.05 -4.05
C TYR A 71 -3.87 -9.45 -2.76
N VAL A 72 -3.95 -10.21 -1.66
CA VAL A 72 -3.31 -9.86 -0.38
C VAL A 72 -2.24 -10.91 -0.12
N ALA A 73 -0.99 -10.49 -0.11
CA ALA A 73 0.15 -11.39 0.04
C ALA A 73 0.25 -11.96 1.46
N GLN A 74 0.61 -13.23 1.55
CA GLN A 74 0.92 -13.95 2.79
C GLN A 74 2.42 -14.05 2.99
N VAL A 75 2.99 -13.12 3.74
CA VAL A 75 4.40 -13.19 4.13
C VAL A 75 4.50 -13.36 5.63
N SER A 76 5.67 -13.76 6.11
CA SER A 76 5.91 -13.93 7.54
C SER A 76 5.58 -12.63 8.27
N ALA A 77 4.71 -12.70 9.29
CA ALA A 77 4.33 -11.57 10.12
C ALA A 77 5.57 -10.94 10.79
N THR A 78 6.56 -11.78 11.12
CA THR A 78 7.85 -11.39 11.65
C THR A 78 8.96 -12.18 10.96
N ASN A 79 9.79 -11.55 10.14
CA ASN A 79 11.06 -12.10 9.68
C ASN A 79 11.91 -10.98 9.06
N ARG A 80 13.11 -11.30 8.58
CA ARG A 80 13.95 -10.38 7.79
C ARG A 80 13.23 -9.91 6.53
N THR A 81 13.53 -8.69 6.10
CA THR A 81 12.95 -8.10 4.88
C THR A 81 13.14 -9.00 3.66
N GLU A 82 14.32 -9.59 3.51
CA GLU A 82 14.69 -10.45 2.37
C GLU A 82 13.92 -11.77 2.39
N GLU A 83 13.79 -12.43 3.54
CA GLU A 83 13.02 -13.67 3.68
C GLU A 83 11.53 -13.46 3.35
N ARG A 84 10.97 -12.34 3.82
CA ARG A 84 9.62 -11.91 3.45
C ARG A 84 9.53 -11.61 1.94
N GLY A 85 10.58 -11.04 1.37
CA GLY A 85 10.68 -10.73 -0.06
C GLY A 85 10.67 -11.98 -0.94
N GLU A 86 11.41 -13.03 -0.57
CA GLU A 86 11.39 -14.32 -1.26
C GLU A 86 10.02 -15.01 -1.20
N GLN A 87 9.35 -14.93 -0.05
CA GLN A 87 7.98 -15.42 0.11
C GLN A 87 6.98 -14.64 -0.77
N LEU A 88 7.17 -13.33 -0.88
CA LEU A 88 6.37 -12.47 -1.75
C LEU A 88 6.62 -12.79 -3.24
N LEU A 89 7.89 -12.94 -3.65
CA LEU A 89 8.26 -13.28 -5.02
C LEU A 89 7.59 -14.59 -5.47
N THR A 90 7.64 -15.62 -4.63
CA THR A 90 6.99 -16.91 -4.91
C THR A 90 5.48 -16.75 -5.19
N GLN A 91 4.80 -15.90 -4.42
CA GLN A 91 3.37 -15.63 -4.63
C GLN A 91 3.10 -14.79 -5.87
N ILE A 92 3.98 -13.85 -6.20
CA ILE A 92 3.85 -13.05 -7.42
C ILE A 92 3.94 -13.96 -8.64
N GLU A 93 4.89 -14.91 -8.68
CA GLU A 93 4.99 -15.88 -9.77
C GLU A 93 3.70 -16.71 -9.92
N GLN A 94 3.09 -17.12 -8.80
CA GLN A 94 1.80 -17.82 -8.79
C GLN A 94 0.66 -16.93 -9.32
N ILE A 95 0.61 -15.66 -8.91
CA ILE A 95 -0.38 -14.69 -9.37
C ILE A 95 -0.24 -14.45 -10.87
N LEU A 96 0.98 -14.25 -11.38
CA LEU A 96 1.23 -14.07 -12.80
C LEU A 96 0.83 -15.31 -13.60
N ALA A 97 1.16 -16.51 -13.12
CA ALA A 97 0.75 -17.76 -13.74
C ALA A 97 -0.78 -17.94 -13.75
N ALA A 98 -1.48 -17.54 -12.69
CA ALA A 98 -2.93 -17.68 -12.58
C ALA A 98 -3.71 -16.62 -13.39
N THR A 99 -3.17 -15.42 -13.51
CA THR A 99 -3.85 -14.28 -14.18
C THR A 99 -3.45 -14.11 -15.64
N GLY A 100 -2.28 -14.63 -16.05
CA GLY A 100 -1.68 -14.36 -17.35
C GLY A 100 -1.14 -12.94 -17.50
N ALA A 101 -1.07 -12.15 -16.42
CA ALA A 101 -0.44 -10.84 -16.43
C ALA A 101 1.10 -10.97 -16.52
N ASP A 102 1.76 -9.98 -17.12
CA ASP A 102 3.23 -9.95 -17.20
C ASP A 102 3.88 -9.36 -15.94
N LYS A 103 3.15 -8.50 -15.21
CA LYS A 103 3.62 -7.76 -14.05
C LYS A 103 2.51 -7.61 -13.00
N VAL A 104 2.89 -7.13 -11.81
CA VAL A 104 1.99 -6.69 -10.73
C VAL A 104 2.31 -5.27 -10.27
N ASN A 105 1.31 -4.61 -9.66
CA ASN A 105 1.48 -3.37 -8.90
C ASN A 105 1.54 -3.71 -7.41
N LEU A 106 2.68 -3.48 -6.76
CA LEU A 106 2.87 -3.74 -5.34
C LEU A 106 2.48 -2.52 -4.51
N ILE A 107 1.67 -2.72 -3.47
CA ILE A 107 1.35 -1.70 -2.47
C ILE A 107 1.68 -2.26 -1.09
N GLY A 108 2.76 -1.78 -0.50
CA GLY A 108 3.26 -2.22 0.79
C GLY A 108 3.03 -1.19 1.89
N HIS A 109 2.51 -1.64 3.03
CA HIS A 109 2.38 -0.81 4.23
C HIS A 109 3.47 -1.14 5.25
N SER A 110 4.07 -0.13 5.90
CA SER A 110 5.06 -0.33 6.96
C SER A 110 6.24 -1.19 6.48
N HIS A 111 6.53 -2.33 7.12
CA HIS A 111 7.54 -3.30 6.66
C HIS A 111 7.25 -3.90 5.27
N GLY A 112 5.98 -3.89 4.85
CA GLY A 112 5.58 -4.31 3.50
C GLY A 112 6.17 -3.45 2.39
N GLY A 113 6.51 -2.18 2.68
CA GLY A 113 7.20 -1.29 1.75
C GLY A 113 8.60 -1.83 1.38
N PRO A 114 9.52 -1.99 2.34
CA PRO A 114 10.81 -2.66 2.11
C PRO A 114 10.69 -4.08 1.52
N THR A 115 9.71 -4.88 1.94
CA THR A 115 9.47 -6.22 1.35
C THR A 115 9.12 -6.13 -0.14
N ALA A 116 8.27 -5.19 -0.55
CA ALA A 116 7.94 -4.97 -1.95
C ALA A 116 9.14 -4.46 -2.77
N ARG A 117 9.98 -3.60 -2.16
CA ARG A 117 11.21 -3.10 -2.78
C ARG A 117 12.20 -4.23 -3.06
N TYR A 118 12.38 -5.17 -2.13
CA TYR A 118 13.21 -6.34 -2.36
C TYR A 118 12.86 -7.03 -3.67
N VAL A 119 11.57 -7.35 -3.86
CA VAL A 119 11.10 -8.03 -5.08
C VAL A 119 11.32 -7.18 -6.32
N ALA A 120 11.08 -5.87 -6.25
CA ALA A 120 11.29 -4.98 -7.37
C ALA A 120 12.78 -4.86 -7.77
N SER A 121 13.71 -5.03 -6.83
CA SER A 121 15.14 -5.04 -7.14
C SER A 121 15.61 -6.38 -7.69
N VAL A 122 15.16 -7.52 -7.14
CA VAL A 122 15.63 -8.86 -7.55
C VAL A 122 14.90 -9.43 -8.77
N ALA A 123 13.64 -9.02 -9.00
CA ALA A 123 12.80 -9.48 -10.09
C ALA A 123 11.99 -8.32 -10.74
N PRO A 124 12.65 -7.24 -11.21
CA PRO A 124 11.98 -6.06 -11.79
C PRO A 124 11.11 -6.38 -13.01
N GLN A 125 11.38 -7.48 -13.72
CA GLN A 125 10.57 -7.95 -14.83
C GLN A 125 9.13 -8.30 -14.43
N TYR A 126 8.89 -8.63 -13.15
CA TYR A 126 7.56 -8.98 -12.61
C TYR A 126 6.85 -7.81 -11.94
N VAL A 127 7.51 -6.67 -11.79
CA VAL A 127 6.97 -5.52 -11.05
C VAL A 127 6.76 -4.34 -11.99
N ALA A 128 5.55 -3.76 -11.96
CA ALA A 128 5.20 -2.55 -12.70
C ALA A 128 5.38 -1.30 -11.84
N SER A 129 4.94 -1.38 -10.57
CA SER A 129 5.11 -0.32 -9.59
C SER A 129 5.28 -0.85 -8.18
N VAL A 130 5.92 -0.05 -7.33
CA VAL A 130 5.96 -0.19 -5.88
C VAL A 130 5.42 1.09 -5.25
N THR A 131 4.45 0.93 -4.37
CA THR A 131 3.88 2.02 -3.56
C THR A 131 4.11 1.70 -2.10
N SER A 132 4.74 2.62 -1.38
CA SER A 132 5.08 2.48 0.05
C SER A 132 4.19 3.39 0.89
N ILE A 133 3.42 2.82 1.81
CA ILE A 133 2.49 3.54 2.69
C ILE A 133 3.03 3.45 4.11
N GLY A 134 3.42 4.59 4.70
CA GLY A 134 4.09 4.59 6.02
C GLY A 134 5.31 3.66 6.06
N GLY A 135 5.97 3.48 4.93
CA GLY A 135 6.97 2.43 4.76
C GLY A 135 8.20 2.69 5.60
N VAL A 136 8.77 1.65 6.20
CA VAL A 136 10.00 1.81 7.01
C VAL A 136 11.24 1.87 6.08
N ASN A 137 11.28 2.83 5.16
CA ASN A 137 12.25 2.85 4.06
C ASN A 137 13.64 3.28 4.51
N LYS A 138 13.76 4.12 5.55
CA LYS A 138 15.05 4.49 6.17
C LYS A 138 15.14 4.10 7.65
N GLY A 139 14.27 3.20 8.10
CA GLY A 139 14.22 2.72 9.47
C GLY A 139 13.27 3.52 10.37
N SER A 140 13.16 3.08 11.61
CA SER A 140 12.38 3.77 12.63
C SER A 140 13.19 3.97 13.91
N ILE A 141 13.20 5.21 14.41
CA ILE A 141 13.84 5.54 15.68
C ILE A 141 13.18 4.80 16.85
N ILE A 142 11.90 4.48 16.75
CA ILE A 142 11.17 3.67 17.75
C ILE A 142 11.78 2.29 17.84
N ILE A 143 12.07 1.68 16.69
CA ILE A 143 12.70 0.37 16.64
C ILE A 143 14.14 0.44 17.15
N ASP A 144 14.87 1.52 16.86
CA ASP A 144 16.19 1.75 17.44
C ASP A 144 16.16 1.85 18.97
N ILE A 145 15.14 2.52 19.54
CA ILE A 145 14.94 2.65 20.99
C ILE A 145 14.65 1.28 21.61
N ILE A 146 13.71 0.51 21.02
CA ILE A 146 13.35 -0.83 21.49
C ILE A 146 14.55 -1.79 21.41
N ARG A 147 15.42 -1.66 20.40
CA ARG A 147 16.58 -2.54 20.22
C ARG A 147 17.82 -2.15 21.03
N LYS A 148 17.87 -0.94 21.59
CA LYS A 148 19.01 -0.42 22.37
C LYS A 148 18.63 -0.16 23.82
N GLU A 149 18.04 -1.17 24.45
CA GLU A 149 17.70 -1.25 25.87
C GLU A 149 18.55 -0.31 26.73
N VAL A 150 17.87 0.69 27.26
CA VAL A 150 18.46 1.87 27.89
C VAL A 150 18.97 1.52 29.30
N PRO A 151 20.05 2.15 29.81
CA PRO A 151 20.50 1.90 31.18
C PRO A 151 19.41 2.12 32.24
N GLU A 152 19.28 1.15 33.16
CA GLU A 152 18.34 1.13 34.28
C GLU A 152 18.50 2.38 35.17
N GLY A 153 17.39 3.03 35.53
CA GLY A 153 17.30 4.24 36.35
C GLY A 153 17.44 5.57 35.61
N SER A 154 17.55 5.59 34.27
CA SER A 154 17.74 6.82 33.49
C SER A 154 16.43 7.50 33.06
N ILE A 155 16.46 8.82 32.77
CA ILE A 155 15.30 9.52 32.19
C ILE A 155 14.90 8.90 30.84
N SER A 156 15.89 8.40 30.10
CA SER A 156 15.70 7.65 28.85
C SER A 156 15.00 6.29 29.07
N GLU A 157 15.12 5.67 30.24
CA GLU A 157 14.46 4.40 30.56
C GLU A 157 12.95 4.61 30.72
N ALA A 158 12.53 5.64 31.47
CA ALA A 158 11.10 5.94 31.64
C ALA A 158 10.41 6.22 30.29
N LEU A 159 11.10 6.90 29.38
CA LEU A 159 10.65 7.10 28.00
C LEU A 159 10.58 5.77 27.23
N ALA A 160 11.62 4.93 27.30
CA ALA A 160 11.67 3.64 26.63
C ALA A 160 10.56 2.68 27.12
N VAL A 161 10.29 2.65 28.43
CA VAL A 161 9.20 1.85 29.03
C VAL A 161 7.85 2.30 28.48
N THR A 162 7.63 3.62 28.38
CA THR A 162 6.39 4.20 27.84
C THR A 162 6.18 3.81 26.38
N ILE A 163 7.22 3.94 25.56
CA ILE A 163 7.20 3.57 24.14
C ILE A 163 6.96 2.06 23.99
N THR A 164 7.64 1.23 24.79
CA THR A 164 7.52 -0.24 24.75
C THR A 164 6.12 -0.71 25.15
N ALA A 165 5.49 -0.04 26.13
CA ALA A 165 4.11 -0.33 26.51
C ALA A 165 3.12 -0.02 25.37
N GLY A 166 3.27 1.14 24.72
CA GLY A 166 2.47 1.49 23.53
C GLY A 166 2.69 0.50 22.39
N PHE A 167 3.94 0.15 22.11
CA PHE A 167 4.28 -0.82 21.07
C PHE A 167 3.72 -2.21 21.37
N SER A 168 3.77 -2.66 22.63
CA SER A 168 3.16 -3.94 23.04
C SER A 168 1.65 -3.98 22.82
N ASN A 169 0.94 -2.87 23.07
CA ASN A 169 -0.49 -2.77 22.79
C ASN A 169 -0.78 -2.81 21.28
N LEU A 170 0.04 -2.13 20.47
CA LEU A 170 -0.04 -2.20 19.01
C LEU A 170 0.20 -3.63 18.51
N ILE A 171 1.21 -4.32 19.05
CA ILE A 171 1.47 -5.73 18.76
C ILE A 171 0.24 -6.57 19.10
N ASN A 172 -0.33 -6.44 20.30
CA ASN A 172 -1.49 -7.26 20.70
C ASN A 172 -2.68 -7.11 19.75
N PHE A 173 -2.88 -5.92 19.18
CA PHE A 173 -3.92 -5.69 18.18
C PHE A 173 -3.56 -6.27 16.82
N LEU A 174 -2.33 -6.05 16.36
CA LEU A 174 -1.90 -6.49 15.04
C LEU A 174 -1.52 -7.96 15.00
N SER A 175 -1.27 -8.62 16.14
CA SER A 175 -0.71 -9.97 16.20
C SER A 175 -1.62 -11.00 15.55
N GLY A 176 -1.28 -11.38 14.32
CA GLY A 176 -1.69 -12.63 13.70
C GLY A 176 -0.47 -13.47 13.36
N GLY A 177 -0.69 -14.77 13.18
CA GLY A 177 0.33 -15.72 12.78
C GLY A 177 -0.27 -16.77 11.86
N GLY A 178 0.51 -17.18 10.87
CA GLY A 178 0.18 -18.28 9.96
C GLY A 178 1.22 -19.39 10.04
N ASP A 179 1.14 -20.35 9.13
CA ASP A 179 2.04 -21.50 9.07
C ASP A 179 3.47 -21.16 8.58
N LEU A 180 3.77 -19.88 8.32
CA LEU A 180 5.09 -19.40 7.88
C LEU A 180 6.06 -19.21 9.05
N PRO A 181 7.38 -19.36 8.85
CA PRO A 181 8.38 -19.15 9.90
C PRO A 181 8.39 -17.72 10.46
N GLN A 182 8.37 -17.61 11.79
CA GLN A 182 8.37 -16.34 12.52
C GLN A 182 9.71 -16.09 13.23
N ASP A 183 10.29 -14.91 13.05
CA ASP A 183 11.46 -14.40 13.75
C ASP A 183 11.27 -12.90 14.12
N PRO A 184 10.65 -12.61 15.29
CA PRO A 184 10.42 -11.25 15.77
C PRO A 184 11.68 -10.43 15.97
N ILE A 185 12.78 -11.07 16.37
CA ILE A 185 14.04 -10.36 16.63
C ILE A 185 14.67 -9.91 15.32
N ALA A 186 14.72 -10.80 14.32
CA ALA A 186 15.23 -10.46 13.01
C ALA A 186 14.34 -9.41 12.32
N ALA A 187 13.02 -9.48 12.52
CA ALA A 187 12.09 -8.49 12.00
C ALA A 187 12.34 -7.09 12.57
N LEU A 188 12.46 -6.97 13.90
CA LEU A 188 12.82 -5.71 14.54
C LEU A 188 14.22 -5.24 14.11
N GLU A 189 15.19 -6.14 13.98
CA GLU A 189 16.52 -5.79 13.51
C GLU A 189 16.49 -5.18 12.11
N SER A 190 15.76 -5.76 11.14
CA SER A 190 15.60 -5.24 9.78
C SER A 190 15.04 -3.81 9.73
N LEU A 191 14.25 -3.42 10.73
CA LEU A 191 13.55 -2.13 10.79
C LEU A 191 14.31 -1.04 11.57
N THR A 192 15.47 -1.38 12.15
CA THR A 192 16.38 -0.37 12.72
C THR A 192 16.91 0.55 11.62
N THR A 193 17.23 1.80 11.98
CA THR A 193 17.83 2.77 11.04
C THR A 193 19.09 2.22 10.42
N LYS A 194 19.95 1.58 11.21
CA LYS A 194 21.20 0.99 10.73
C LYS A 194 20.93 -0.06 9.64
N ARG A 195 20.07 -1.05 9.91
CA ARG A 195 19.84 -2.15 8.96
C ARG A 195 19.01 -1.72 7.76
N SER A 196 18.07 -0.79 7.92
CA SER A 196 17.34 -0.22 6.79
C SER A 196 18.27 0.55 5.84
N LEU A 197 19.26 1.28 6.36
CA LEU A 197 20.26 1.95 5.52
C LEU A 197 21.22 0.96 4.84
N GLU A 198 21.59 -0.15 5.50
CA GLU A 198 22.35 -1.24 4.88
C GLU A 198 21.54 -1.91 3.76
N PHE A 199 20.26 -2.22 4.00
CA PHE A 199 19.33 -2.75 3.00
C PHE A 199 19.23 -1.81 1.77
N ASN A 200 19.16 -0.50 2.00
CA ASN A 200 19.10 0.50 0.92
C ASN A 200 20.37 0.54 0.06
N GLN A 201 21.52 0.05 0.54
CA GLN A 201 22.72 -0.05 -0.30
C GLN A 201 22.63 -1.19 -1.31
N SER A 202 21.91 -2.26 -0.96
CA SER A 202 21.70 -3.41 -1.85
C SER A 202 20.49 -3.25 -2.77
N TYR A 203 19.48 -2.49 -2.32
CA TYR A 203 18.20 -2.32 -3.03
C TYR A 203 17.84 -0.82 -3.11
N PRO A 204 18.63 0.01 -3.82
CA PRO A 204 18.56 1.47 -3.73
C PRO A 204 17.40 2.11 -4.50
N GLU A 205 16.70 1.36 -5.35
CA GLU A 205 15.74 1.91 -6.30
C GLU A 205 14.61 2.68 -5.62
N GLY A 206 14.34 3.88 -6.12
CA GLY A 206 13.34 4.78 -5.57
C GLY A 206 13.70 5.44 -4.23
N ILE A 207 14.83 5.15 -3.59
CA ILE A 207 15.18 5.79 -2.30
C ILE A 207 15.67 7.23 -2.50
N PRO A 208 15.15 8.21 -1.74
CA PRO A 208 15.67 9.58 -1.80
C PRO A 208 17.12 9.67 -1.37
N THR A 209 17.95 10.35 -2.17
CA THR A 209 19.37 10.61 -1.88
C THR A 209 19.58 11.63 -0.76
N THR A 210 18.61 12.51 -0.54
CA THR A 210 18.59 13.46 0.59
C THR A 210 17.76 12.90 1.76
N ALA A 211 17.87 13.50 2.94
CA ALA A 211 17.18 13.00 4.14
C ALA A 211 15.66 12.89 3.96
N CYS A 212 15.01 13.93 3.43
CA CYS A 212 13.55 14.04 3.31
C CYS A 212 13.07 14.45 1.90
N GLY A 213 13.89 14.21 0.87
CA GLY A 213 13.50 14.48 -0.52
C GLY A 213 12.63 13.37 -1.12
N GLU A 214 12.40 13.47 -2.42
CA GLU A 214 11.83 12.40 -3.23
C GLU A 214 12.94 11.51 -3.81
N GLY A 215 12.59 10.29 -4.19
CA GLY A 215 13.45 9.39 -4.96
C GLY A 215 13.06 9.37 -6.43
N GLU A 216 13.70 8.49 -7.20
CA GLU A 216 13.37 8.33 -8.61
C GLU A 216 11.93 7.83 -8.80
N TYR A 217 11.17 8.56 -9.60
CA TYR A 217 9.80 8.18 -9.92
C TYR A 217 9.74 6.90 -10.78
N LEU A 218 10.59 6.81 -11.80
CA LEU A 218 10.86 5.61 -12.59
C LEU A 218 12.35 5.35 -12.43
N ALA A 219 12.72 4.25 -11.77
CA ALA A 219 14.13 3.92 -11.59
C ALA A 219 14.69 3.18 -12.81
N ASP A 220 16.01 3.05 -12.87
CA ASP A 220 16.73 2.39 -13.98
C ASP A 220 16.33 0.91 -14.20
N ASN A 221 15.74 0.26 -13.19
CA ASN A 221 15.19 -1.09 -13.29
C ASN A 221 13.83 -1.16 -14.04
N GLY A 222 13.28 -0.02 -14.47
CA GLY A 222 12.02 0.06 -15.21
C GLY A 222 10.76 -0.07 -14.34
N VAL A 223 10.89 0.12 -13.02
CA VAL A 223 9.77 0.07 -12.05
C VAL A 223 9.42 1.50 -11.58
N TYR A 224 8.13 1.79 -11.47
CA TYR A 224 7.64 3.05 -10.91
C TYR A 224 7.55 3.01 -9.38
N TYR A 225 8.01 4.06 -8.70
CA TYR A 225 8.02 4.15 -7.25
C TYR A 225 7.18 5.31 -6.73
N TYR A 226 6.39 5.03 -5.70
CA TYR A 226 5.49 5.97 -5.05
C TYR A 226 5.53 5.82 -3.54
N SER A 227 5.16 6.88 -2.83
CA SER A 227 4.87 6.81 -1.41
C SER A 227 3.78 7.77 -0.95
N TRP A 228 3.15 7.45 0.17
CA TRP A 228 2.47 8.43 1.02
C TRP A 228 2.55 7.99 2.48
N SER A 229 2.29 8.94 3.39
CA SER A 229 2.31 8.67 4.82
C SER A 229 1.44 9.65 5.58
N GLY A 230 1.06 9.27 6.78
CA GLY A 230 0.59 10.16 7.81
C GLY A 230 1.70 10.86 8.58
N SER A 231 1.34 11.96 9.23
CA SER A 231 2.23 12.75 10.09
C SER A 231 1.60 13.12 11.43
N ALA A 232 0.49 12.46 11.78
CA ALA A 232 -0.24 12.67 13.03
C ALA A 232 -0.43 11.36 13.79
N ASN A 233 0.18 11.24 14.97
CA ASN A 233 0.04 10.06 15.83
C ASN A 233 -1.27 10.02 16.65
N PHE A 234 -2.04 11.11 16.68
CA PHE A 234 -3.39 11.19 17.23
C PHE A 234 -4.36 11.70 16.15
N THR A 235 -5.47 11.01 15.98
CA THR A 235 -6.45 11.25 14.92
C THR A 235 -7.89 11.12 15.39
N ASN A 236 -8.20 10.19 16.31
CA ASN A 236 -9.56 9.97 16.80
C ASN A 236 -9.61 9.48 18.25
N LEU A 237 -10.31 10.24 19.11
CA LEU A 237 -10.51 9.89 20.54
C LEU A 237 -11.22 8.54 20.76
N LEU A 238 -12.02 8.09 19.79
CA LEU A 238 -12.77 6.83 19.88
C LEU A 238 -11.96 5.61 19.43
N ASP A 239 -10.78 5.83 18.84
CA ASP A 239 -9.91 4.73 18.46
C ASP A 239 -9.07 4.28 19.66
N PRO A 240 -9.16 3.02 20.10
CA PRO A 240 -8.36 2.53 21.22
C PRO A 240 -6.85 2.48 20.93
N LEU A 241 -6.42 2.48 19.65
CA LEU A 241 -5.02 2.41 19.27
C LEU A 241 -4.33 3.78 19.23
N ASP A 242 -5.09 4.88 19.13
CA ASP A 242 -4.56 6.24 19.17
C ASP A 242 -3.73 6.49 20.43
N ALA A 243 -4.21 6.03 21.59
CA ALA A 243 -3.46 6.17 22.84
C ALA A 243 -2.09 5.47 22.75
N ALA A 244 -2.03 4.28 22.15
CA ALA A 244 -0.77 3.57 21.96
C ALA A 244 0.15 4.32 20.98
N LEU A 245 -0.38 4.79 19.85
CA LEU A 245 0.39 5.48 18.81
C LEU A 245 0.91 6.84 19.26
N VAL A 246 0.15 7.56 20.09
CA VAL A 246 0.65 8.77 20.76
C VAL A 246 1.83 8.46 21.66
N LEU A 247 1.73 7.41 22.51
CA LEU A 247 2.82 7.04 23.42
C LEU A 247 4.09 6.62 22.68
N ILE A 248 3.95 5.87 21.58
CA ILE A 248 5.07 5.52 20.72
C ILE A 248 5.63 6.79 20.05
N GLY A 249 4.75 7.66 19.55
CA GLY A 249 5.06 8.90 18.85
C GLY A 249 5.92 9.91 19.64
N ILE A 250 5.97 9.82 20.97
CA ILE A 250 6.82 10.68 21.83
C ILE A 250 8.31 10.49 21.50
N GLY A 251 8.71 9.35 20.95
CA GLY A 251 10.10 9.09 20.55
C GLY A 251 10.58 9.91 19.34
N PHE A 252 9.69 10.60 18.64
CA PHE A 252 10.03 11.40 17.47
C PHE A 252 10.15 12.88 17.80
N SER A 253 11.12 13.54 17.15
CA SER A 253 11.27 15.01 17.15
C SER A 253 10.76 15.65 15.85
N GLU A 254 10.16 14.87 14.97
CA GLU A 254 9.71 15.26 13.63
C GLU A 254 8.30 14.70 13.37
N PRO A 255 7.57 15.21 12.35
CA PRO A 255 6.24 14.71 12.02
C PRO A 255 6.27 13.19 11.73
N ASN A 256 5.31 12.46 12.31
CA ASN A 256 5.31 10.99 12.33
C ASN A 256 3.89 10.44 12.50
N ASP A 257 3.69 9.21 12.05
CA ASP A 257 2.43 8.47 12.15
C ASP A 257 2.30 7.70 13.49
N GLY A 258 3.27 7.85 14.40
CA GLY A 258 3.38 7.10 15.65
C GLY A 258 4.37 5.93 15.60
N VAL A 259 4.81 5.46 14.42
CA VAL A 259 5.78 4.36 14.27
C VAL A 259 6.90 4.70 13.29
N VAL A 260 6.63 5.53 12.28
CA VAL A 260 7.55 5.96 11.23
C VAL A 260 7.45 7.48 11.07
N SER A 261 8.59 8.14 10.85
CA SER A 261 8.56 9.56 10.51
C SER A 261 8.21 9.79 9.04
N ALA A 262 7.57 10.93 8.76
CA ALA A 262 7.19 11.32 7.40
C ALA A 262 8.38 11.18 6.43
N CYS A 263 9.55 11.74 6.78
CA CYS A 263 10.76 11.66 5.95
C CYS A 263 11.28 10.23 5.74
N SER A 264 11.22 9.37 6.76
CA SER A 264 11.66 7.97 6.63
C SER A 264 10.74 7.15 5.71
N SER A 265 9.49 7.58 5.56
CA SER A 265 8.50 6.94 4.69
C SER A 265 8.73 7.16 3.19
N HIS A 266 9.55 8.14 2.81
CA HIS A 266 9.67 8.55 1.42
C HIS A 266 10.26 7.45 0.52
N LEU A 267 9.58 7.22 -0.60
CA LEU A 267 9.98 6.35 -1.71
C LEU A 267 9.43 6.90 -3.03
N GLY A 268 10.30 7.00 -4.03
CA GLY A 268 9.99 7.52 -5.36
C GLY A 268 9.29 8.86 -5.30
N LYS A 269 8.20 8.99 -6.04
CA LYS A 269 7.32 10.15 -6.00
C LYS A 269 6.46 10.13 -4.73
N VAL A 270 6.65 11.13 -3.87
CA VAL A 270 5.86 11.31 -2.65
C VAL A 270 4.54 11.97 -3.04
N ILE A 271 3.45 11.22 -2.93
CA ILE A 271 2.10 11.73 -3.22
C ILE A 271 1.72 12.76 -2.16
N ARG A 272 1.93 12.40 -0.89
CA ARG A 272 1.80 13.27 0.29
C ARG A 272 2.32 12.54 1.53
N ASP A 273 3.00 13.23 2.42
CA ASP A 273 3.57 12.68 3.66
C ASP A 273 2.97 13.32 4.92
N ASP A 274 2.00 14.22 4.75
CA ASP A 274 1.38 15.01 5.82
C ASP A 274 -0.11 14.71 6.05
N TYR A 275 -0.59 13.52 5.67
CA TYR A 275 -1.95 13.10 6.02
C TYR A 275 -2.13 13.13 7.54
N LYS A 276 -3.31 13.58 8.02
CA LYS A 276 -3.71 13.42 9.42
C LYS A 276 -4.15 11.98 9.68
N MET A 277 -3.19 11.06 9.52
CA MET A 277 -3.31 9.63 9.72
C MET A 277 -2.20 9.20 10.67
N ASN A 278 -2.55 8.34 11.61
CA ASN A 278 -1.57 7.56 12.35
C ASN A 278 -1.26 6.26 11.58
N HIS A 279 -0.34 5.45 12.09
CA HIS A 279 0.19 4.28 11.37
C HIS A 279 -0.88 3.21 11.06
N VAL A 280 -1.98 3.15 11.81
CA VAL A 280 -3.05 2.17 11.56
C VAL A 280 -4.22 2.77 10.78
N ASP A 281 -4.42 4.09 10.83
CA ASP A 281 -5.35 4.80 9.94
C ASP A 281 -4.98 4.57 8.47
N GLU A 282 -3.69 4.49 8.17
CA GLU A 282 -3.17 4.24 6.82
C GLU A 282 -3.73 2.96 6.18
N ILE A 283 -4.08 1.96 6.99
CA ILE A 283 -4.72 0.70 6.59
C ILE A 283 -6.20 0.63 6.98
N ASN A 284 -6.80 1.79 7.27
CA ASN A 284 -8.19 1.98 7.67
C ASN A 284 -8.56 1.28 8.98
N HIS A 285 -7.61 1.17 9.90
CA HIS A 285 -7.82 0.72 11.27
C HIS A 285 -7.84 1.91 12.24
N THR A 286 -8.55 1.81 13.36
CA THR A 286 -9.24 0.61 13.89
C THR A 286 -10.67 0.50 13.39
N PHE A 287 -10.97 -0.54 12.59
CA PHE A 287 -12.31 -0.78 12.03
C PHE A 287 -12.92 0.41 11.27
N GLY A 288 -12.08 1.25 10.66
CA GLY A 288 -12.46 2.45 9.93
C GLY A 288 -12.74 3.68 10.80
N ILE A 289 -12.42 3.63 12.10
CA ILE A 289 -12.34 4.83 12.93
C ILE A 289 -11.01 5.51 12.59
N HIS A 290 -11.09 6.74 12.10
CA HIS A 290 -9.93 7.56 11.75
C HIS A 290 -10.30 9.04 11.86
N HIS A 291 -9.38 9.95 11.53
CA HIS A 291 -9.63 11.40 11.60
C HIS A 291 -10.87 11.83 10.78
N LEU A 292 -11.77 12.61 11.38
CA LEU A 292 -13.08 13.00 10.79
C LEU A 292 -12.99 14.03 9.66
N PHE A 293 -11.91 14.83 9.62
CA PHE A 293 -11.73 15.92 8.66
C PHE A 293 -10.52 15.72 7.75
N GLU A 294 -10.07 14.47 7.60
CA GLU A 294 -9.04 14.06 6.64
C GLU A 294 -9.67 13.16 5.57
N ALA A 295 -8.96 12.95 4.47
CA ALA A 295 -9.34 11.96 3.47
C ALA A 295 -9.55 10.57 4.10
N ASP A 296 -10.63 9.89 3.71
CA ASP A 296 -10.85 8.47 4.04
C ASP A 296 -9.69 7.64 3.42
N PRO A 297 -8.98 6.80 4.21
CA PRO A 297 -7.88 5.97 3.72
C PRO A 297 -8.26 5.15 2.48
N LYS A 298 -9.46 4.54 2.42
CA LYS A 298 -9.91 3.79 1.24
C LYS A 298 -10.03 4.67 0.01
N THR A 299 -10.35 5.96 0.17
CA THR A 299 -10.36 6.92 -0.95
C THR A 299 -8.95 7.12 -1.51
N LEU A 300 -7.92 7.15 -0.66
CA LEU A 300 -6.52 7.25 -1.10
C LEU A 300 -6.12 6.04 -1.94
N TYR A 301 -6.42 4.81 -1.48
CA TYR A 301 -6.18 3.59 -2.26
C TYR A 301 -6.89 3.62 -3.62
N ARG A 302 -8.15 4.07 -3.67
CA ARG A 302 -8.91 4.18 -4.92
C ARG A 302 -8.30 5.19 -5.89
N GLN A 303 -7.96 6.38 -5.38
CA GLN A 303 -7.34 7.43 -6.18
C GLN A 303 -5.98 6.97 -6.70
N HIS A 304 -5.23 6.22 -5.90
CA HIS A 304 -3.95 5.69 -6.32
C HIS A 304 -4.08 4.57 -7.35
N ALA A 305 -5.02 3.64 -7.18
CA ALA A 305 -5.31 2.64 -8.21
C ALA A 305 -5.72 3.30 -9.54
N ASN A 306 -6.52 4.38 -9.48
CA ASN A 306 -6.84 5.17 -10.68
C ASN A 306 -5.60 5.88 -11.26
N ARG A 307 -4.68 6.39 -10.43
CA ARG A 307 -3.40 6.95 -10.87
C ARG A 307 -2.59 5.92 -11.66
N LEU A 308 -2.47 4.69 -11.15
CA LEU A 308 -1.77 3.58 -11.82
C LEU A 308 -2.46 3.23 -13.15
N GLN A 309 -3.79 3.12 -13.14
CA GLN A 309 -4.59 2.86 -14.35
C GLN A 309 -4.37 3.93 -15.43
N LEU A 310 -4.42 5.21 -15.07
CA LEU A 310 -4.23 6.32 -16.01
C LEU A 310 -2.80 6.36 -16.58
N GLN A 311 -1.85 5.75 -15.90
CA GLN A 311 -0.48 5.58 -16.37
C GLN A 311 -0.29 4.33 -17.26
N GLY A 312 -1.32 3.50 -17.42
CA GLY A 312 -1.24 2.25 -18.17
C GLY A 312 -0.58 1.10 -17.38
N LEU A 313 -0.55 1.22 -16.06
CA LEU A 313 -0.12 0.18 -15.11
C LEU A 313 -1.33 -0.58 -14.57
#